data_AF-A0A7G6WHC7-F1
#
_entry.id   AF-A0A7G6WHC7-F1
#
_cell.length_a   1.000
_cell.length_b   1.000
_cell.length_c   1.000
_cell.angle_alpha   90.00
_cell.angle_beta   90.00
_cell.angle_gamma   90.00
#
_symmetry.space_group_name_H-M   'P 1'
#
loop_
_entity.id
_entity.type
_entity.pdbx_description
1 polymer ?
#
loop_
_entity_poly.entity_id
_entity_poly.type
_entity_poly.pdbx_seq_one_letter_code
_entity_poly.pdbx_strand_id
1 'polypeptide(L)'
;MPNRASAAGSVPAARGVPDAGSGSETSSGTETSSGSSAPSSLPLLGSELKTLFRRRRTAAMLVALAAIPVLIAVAVRLSSSVPAGRGPAFLDRISQNGLFVAVTAMLVSVPLFLPLTIGVVAGDTIAGEASLGTLRYLLVAPAGRVRLLLVKYAGALAFCVAAPVTVALAGAAIGASLFPVGPVTLLSGDVVQPPEAALRLVLIAAYLAVSLAGLSAIGLFLSTLTVVPVGAMAATVVLSVVSQVLDQLPQLEWLHPWLFTHYWFGFADILRQPVLWDSFASNALLQAGYVAVFGALAYGRFVTKDVLS
;
A
#
# COMPACT_ATOMS: atom_id res chain seq x y z
N MET A 1 -75.08 23.33 18.94
CA MET A 1 -75.50 22.18 19.78
C MET A 1 -74.56 22.09 20.98
N PRO A 2 -75.06 22.20 22.22
CA PRO A 2 -74.31 21.99 23.46
C PRO A 2 -74.65 20.64 24.13
N ASN A 3 -73.73 20.02 24.88
CA ASN A 3 -73.99 19.22 26.11
C ASN A 3 -72.67 18.68 26.69
N ARG A 4 -72.26 19.10 27.91
CA ARG A 4 -72.50 18.50 29.25
C ARG A 4 -71.66 17.23 29.51
N ALA A 5 -70.71 17.30 30.45
CA ALA A 5 -70.80 16.83 31.86
C ALA A 5 -70.57 15.30 31.97
N SER A 6 -69.98 14.66 32.98
CA SER A 6 -69.83 14.93 34.41
C SER A 6 -69.01 13.78 35.05
N ALA A 7 -68.37 14.09 36.19
CA ALA A 7 -68.09 13.23 37.37
C ALA A 7 -67.14 12.00 37.23
N ALA A 8 -66.06 11.82 38.01
CA ALA A 8 -65.78 11.97 39.45
C ALA A 8 -66.22 10.77 40.33
N GLY A 9 -65.25 10.28 41.12
CA GLY A 9 -65.40 9.36 42.26
C GLY A 9 -64.87 7.94 41.97
N SER A 10 -64.10 7.26 42.82
CA SER A 10 -63.60 7.51 44.18
C SER A 10 -62.74 6.29 44.61
N VAL A 11 -61.67 6.53 45.36
CA VAL A 11 -60.83 5.55 46.09
C VAL A 11 -61.55 5.18 47.42
N PRO A 12 -61.40 3.97 48.04
CA PRO A 12 -60.39 3.81 49.12
C PRO A 12 -59.84 2.39 49.44
N ALA A 13 -58.57 2.38 49.88
CA ALA A 13 -57.97 1.77 51.08
C ALA A 13 -57.92 0.23 51.35
N ALA A 14 -56.65 -0.25 51.40
CA ALA A 14 -55.94 -0.93 52.51
C ALA A 14 -56.45 -2.25 53.15
N ARG A 15 -55.55 -3.26 53.20
CA ARG A 15 -54.95 -3.88 54.43
C ARG A 15 -54.22 -5.20 54.10
N GLY A 16 -53.09 -5.45 54.79
CA GLY A 16 -52.57 -6.81 55.05
C GLY A 16 -51.05 -6.99 54.92
N VAL A 17 -50.34 -6.99 56.05
CA VAL A 17 -48.96 -7.44 56.33
C VAL A 17 -49.05 -8.24 57.66
N PRO A 18 -48.15 -9.15 58.10
CA PRO A 18 -47.04 -9.93 57.49
C PRO A 18 -47.18 -11.47 57.70
N ASP A 19 -46.26 -12.32 57.22
CA ASP A 19 -45.36 -13.10 58.11
C ASP A 19 -44.24 -13.88 57.40
N ALA A 20 -43.19 -14.14 58.16
CA ALA A 20 -41.88 -14.64 57.80
C ALA A 20 -41.80 -16.15 57.45
N GLY A 21 -40.79 -16.52 56.63
CA GLY A 21 -40.41 -17.91 56.39
C GLY A 21 -39.12 -18.02 55.57
N SER A 22 -38.08 -18.54 56.22
CA SER A 22 -36.70 -18.73 55.80
C SER A 22 -36.47 -19.42 54.44
N GLY A 23 -35.48 -18.92 53.68
CA GLY A 23 -34.88 -19.61 52.55
C GLY A 23 -33.57 -18.95 52.16
N SER A 24 -32.49 -19.43 52.76
CA SER A 24 -31.10 -19.06 52.50
C SER A 24 -30.65 -19.50 51.11
N GLU A 25 -30.42 -18.57 50.19
CA GLU A 25 -29.50 -18.78 49.06
C GLU A 25 -28.68 -17.52 48.80
N THR A 26 -27.52 -17.48 49.46
CA THR A 26 -26.34 -16.74 49.02
C THR A 26 -25.97 -17.20 47.61
N SER A 27 -26.46 -16.49 46.58
CA SER A 27 -25.80 -16.43 45.29
C SER A 27 -25.05 -15.11 45.22
N SER A 28 -23.81 -15.18 45.68
CA SER A 28 -22.79 -14.18 45.44
C SER A 28 -22.78 -13.80 43.96
N GLY A 29 -23.05 -12.53 43.68
CA GLY A 29 -22.86 -11.94 42.37
C GLY A 29 -21.42 -12.13 41.93
N THR A 30 -21.21 -13.08 41.04
CA THR A 30 -20.07 -13.04 40.13
C THR A 30 -20.52 -12.17 38.96
N GLU A 31 -20.39 -10.86 39.13
CA GLU A 31 -20.21 -9.97 37.99
C GLU A 31 -18.95 -10.47 37.27
N THR A 32 -19.12 -11.36 36.30
CA THR A 32 -18.11 -11.57 35.28
C THR A 32 -18.01 -10.25 34.54
N SER A 33 -17.09 -9.40 35.01
CA SER A 33 -16.53 -8.31 34.24
C SER A 33 -16.07 -8.91 32.92
N SER A 34 -16.92 -8.83 31.89
CA SER A 34 -16.56 -9.18 30.54
C SER A 34 -15.42 -8.24 30.18
N GLY A 35 -14.19 -8.77 30.28
CA GLY A 35 -12.99 -8.04 29.94
C GLY A 35 -13.21 -7.41 28.59
N SER A 36 -13.26 -6.08 28.58
CA SER A 36 -13.27 -5.26 27.39
C SER A 36 -12.04 -5.63 26.59
N SER A 37 -12.21 -6.62 25.72
CA SER A 37 -11.18 -7.10 24.83
C SER A 37 -11.02 -5.99 23.83
N ALA A 38 -9.97 -5.16 24.03
CA ALA A 38 -9.64 -4.07 23.13
C ALA A 38 -9.76 -4.60 21.69
N PRO A 39 -10.62 -4.01 20.85
CA PRO A 39 -10.95 -4.61 19.56
C PRO A 39 -9.68 -4.73 18.74
N SER A 40 -9.27 -5.94 18.36
CA SER A 40 -7.97 -6.20 17.73
C SER A 40 -7.95 -5.75 16.26
N SER A 41 -6.95 -4.96 15.87
CA SER A 41 -6.78 -4.43 14.50
C SER A 41 -6.39 -5.51 13.48
N LEU A 42 -5.85 -6.63 13.95
CA LEU A 42 -5.36 -7.75 13.15
C LEU A 42 -6.44 -8.42 12.28
N PRO A 43 -7.62 -8.82 12.80
CA PRO A 43 -8.68 -9.40 11.96
C PRO A 43 -9.22 -8.42 10.91
N LEU A 44 -9.30 -7.11 11.22
CA LEU A 44 -9.68 -6.09 10.23
C LEU A 44 -8.66 -6.00 9.12
N LEU A 45 -7.37 -5.92 9.47
CA LEU A 45 -6.28 -5.87 8.50
C LEU A 45 -6.27 -7.11 7.60
N GLY A 46 -6.42 -8.30 8.17
CA GLY A 46 -6.48 -9.55 7.39
C GLY A 46 -7.66 -9.58 6.41
N SER A 47 -8.84 -9.11 6.84
CA SER A 47 -10.02 -9.02 5.98
C SER A 47 -9.85 -8.00 4.84
N GLU A 48 -9.21 -6.86 5.12
CA GLU A 48 -8.93 -5.81 4.15
C GLU A 48 -7.91 -6.31 3.12
N LEU A 49 -6.81 -6.93 3.57
CA LEU A 49 -5.77 -7.48 2.69
C LEU A 49 -6.34 -8.54 1.75
N LYS A 50 -7.13 -9.47 2.30
CA LYS A 50 -7.82 -10.50 1.53
C LYS A 50 -8.75 -9.87 0.48
N THR A 51 -9.44 -8.80 0.83
CA THR A 51 -10.32 -8.10 -0.09
C THR A 51 -9.53 -7.38 -1.17
N LEU A 52 -8.45 -6.67 -0.83
CA LEU A 52 -7.56 -5.98 -1.75
C LEU A 52 -6.99 -6.93 -2.81
N PHE A 53 -6.43 -8.07 -2.40
CA PHE A 53 -5.80 -9.03 -3.32
C PHE A 53 -6.80 -9.90 -4.09
N ARG A 54 -8.06 -10.03 -3.62
CA ARG A 54 -9.12 -10.74 -4.37
C ARG A 54 -9.82 -9.87 -5.41
N ARG A 55 -9.64 -8.54 -5.37
CA ARG A 55 -10.20 -7.65 -6.40
C ARG A 55 -9.55 -7.94 -7.75
N ARG A 56 -10.38 -8.21 -8.77
CA ARG A 56 -9.93 -8.45 -10.16
C ARG A 56 -9.02 -7.34 -10.68
N ARG A 57 -9.28 -6.10 -10.29
CA ARG A 57 -8.47 -4.93 -10.62
C ARG A 57 -7.03 -5.05 -10.11
N THR A 58 -6.85 -5.41 -8.83
CA THR A 58 -5.53 -5.61 -8.22
C THR A 58 -4.78 -6.75 -8.90
N ALA A 59 -5.48 -7.87 -9.15
CA ALA A 59 -4.91 -8.99 -9.88
C ALA A 59 -4.47 -8.58 -11.30
N ALA A 60 -5.29 -7.82 -12.03
CA ALA A 60 -4.94 -7.33 -13.36
C ALA A 60 -3.70 -6.43 -13.35
N MET A 61 -3.54 -5.57 -12.33
CA MET A 61 -2.34 -4.75 -12.18
C MET A 61 -1.08 -5.58 -11.89
N LEU A 62 -1.17 -6.58 -11.01
CA LEU A 62 -0.05 -7.49 -10.73
C LEU A 62 0.32 -8.33 -11.97
N VAL A 63 -0.67 -8.80 -12.73
CA VAL A 63 -0.44 -9.50 -14.01
C VAL A 63 0.21 -8.57 -15.02
N ALA A 64 -0.25 -7.32 -15.13
CA ALA A 64 0.37 -6.33 -16.00
C ALA A 64 1.83 -6.05 -15.61
N LEU A 65 2.13 -5.94 -14.32
CA LEU A 65 3.50 -5.80 -13.82
C LEU A 65 4.35 -7.05 -14.11
N ALA A 66 3.78 -8.25 -13.94
CA ALA A 66 4.47 -9.51 -14.26
C ALA A 66 4.71 -9.69 -15.77
N ALA A 67 3.88 -9.07 -16.63
CA ALA A 67 4.06 -9.11 -18.07
C ALA A 67 5.30 -8.32 -18.52
N ILE A 68 5.70 -7.26 -17.80
CA ILE A 68 6.86 -6.42 -18.14
C ILE A 68 8.16 -7.24 -18.29
N PRO A 69 8.63 -7.99 -17.26
CA PRO A 69 9.82 -8.82 -17.40
C PRO A 69 9.67 -9.87 -18.48
N VAL A 70 8.47 -10.43 -18.66
CA VAL A 70 8.22 -11.45 -19.69
C VAL A 70 8.40 -10.89 -21.09
N LEU A 71 7.83 -9.72 -21.36
CA LEU A 71 7.97 -9.02 -22.63
C LEU A 71 9.44 -8.64 -22.89
N ILE A 72 10.15 -8.13 -21.89
CA ILE A 72 11.58 -7.80 -22.00
C ILE A 72 12.39 -9.05 -22.34
N ALA A 73 12.21 -10.15 -21.59
CA ALA A 73 12.93 -11.40 -21.80
C ALA A 73 12.69 -11.98 -23.20
N VAL A 74 11.42 -12.03 -23.63
CA VAL A 74 11.05 -12.53 -24.96
C VAL A 74 11.62 -11.62 -26.06
N ALA A 75 11.52 -10.30 -25.92
CA ALA A 75 12.06 -9.36 -26.89
C ALA A 75 13.59 -9.52 -27.05
N VAL A 76 14.32 -9.66 -25.93
CA VAL A 76 15.77 -9.91 -25.94
C VAL A 76 16.09 -11.25 -26.61
N ARG A 77 15.37 -12.33 -26.26
CA ARG A 77 15.59 -13.66 -26.85
C ARG A 77 15.38 -13.64 -28.37
N LEU A 78 14.32 -13.00 -28.84
CA LEU A 78 14.05 -12.89 -30.29
C LEU A 78 15.11 -12.03 -30.99
N SER A 79 15.57 -10.95 -30.34
CA SER A 79 16.58 -10.04 -30.90
C SER A 79 18.00 -10.64 -30.93
N SER A 80 18.31 -11.57 -30.03
CA SER A 80 19.62 -12.26 -29.96
C SER A 80 19.94 -13.19 -31.14
N SER A 81 18.99 -13.36 -32.08
CA SER A 81 19.20 -14.03 -33.37
C SER A 81 19.89 -13.13 -34.42
N VAL A 82 20.14 -11.86 -34.08
CA VAL A 82 20.89 -10.88 -34.89
C VAL A 82 22.34 -10.80 -34.39
N PRO A 83 23.37 -10.74 -35.28
CA PRO A 83 24.78 -10.75 -34.87
C PRO A 83 25.15 -9.69 -33.81
N ALA A 84 26.02 -10.07 -32.87
CA ALA A 84 26.47 -9.23 -31.76
C ALA A 84 27.07 -7.89 -32.25
N GLY A 85 26.70 -6.77 -31.59
CA GLY A 85 27.24 -5.43 -31.87
C GLY A 85 26.28 -4.39 -32.47
N ARG A 86 25.00 -4.73 -32.67
CA ARG A 86 23.97 -3.76 -33.12
C ARG A 86 22.85 -3.46 -32.12
N GLY A 87 22.91 -4.02 -30.90
CA GLY A 87 21.94 -3.74 -29.83
C GLY A 87 22.49 -2.76 -28.78
N PRO A 88 21.63 -2.00 -28.07
CA PRO A 88 22.04 -1.23 -26.89
C PRO A 88 22.75 -2.12 -25.85
N ALA A 89 23.81 -1.61 -25.21
CA ALA A 89 24.66 -2.36 -24.26
C ALA A 89 23.91 -3.02 -23.08
N PHE A 90 22.67 -2.61 -22.80
CA PHE A 90 21.79 -3.25 -21.83
C PHE A 90 21.24 -4.61 -22.31
N LEU A 91 20.97 -4.79 -23.60
CA LEU A 91 20.47 -6.07 -24.15
C LEU A 91 21.54 -7.16 -24.09
N ASP A 92 22.81 -6.78 -24.26
CA ASP A 92 23.96 -7.69 -24.18
C ASP A 92 24.20 -8.20 -22.74
N ARG A 93 23.88 -7.41 -21.70
CA ARG A 93 23.98 -7.89 -20.31
C ARG A 93 22.84 -8.83 -19.91
N ILE A 94 21.65 -8.64 -20.48
CA ILE A 94 20.49 -9.52 -20.22
C ILE A 94 20.69 -10.89 -20.88
N SER A 95 21.25 -10.93 -22.10
CA SER A 95 21.51 -12.18 -22.81
C SER A 95 22.56 -13.06 -22.11
N GLN A 96 23.46 -12.45 -21.34
CA GLN A 96 24.54 -13.14 -20.64
C GLN A 96 24.09 -13.79 -19.32
N ASN A 97 23.07 -13.26 -18.63
CA ASN A 97 22.59 -13.84 -17.39
C ASN A 97 21.12 -13.49 -17.10
N GLY A 98 20.30 -14.53 -16.97
CA GLY A 98 18.85 -14.41 -16.79
C GLY A 98 18.41 -13.62 -15.57
N LEU A 99 19.22 -13.55 -14.51
CA LEU A 99 18.85 -12.80 -13.31
C LEU A 99 18.80 -11.28 -13.54
N PHE A 100 19.52 -10.77 -14.54
CA PHE A 100 19.46 -9.36 -14.92
C PHE A 100 18.12 -8.97 -15.55
N VAL A 101 17.34 -9.93 -16.07
CA VAL A 101 15.97 -9.65 -16.55
C VAL A 101 15.16 -9.02 -15.42
N ALA A 102 15.24 -9.55 -14.21
CA ALA A 102 14.47 -9.07 -13.07
C ALA A 102 14.88 -7.66 -12.62
N VAL A 103 16.19 -7.40 -12.55
CA VAL A 103 16.73 -6.07 -12.21
C VAL A 103 16.36 -5.05 -13.29
N THR A 104 16.50 -5.41 -14.57
CA THR A 104 16.14 -4.55 -15.70
C THR A 104 14.65 -4.26 -15.70
N ALA A 105 13.81 -5.28 -15.50
CA ALA A 105 12.36 -5.10 -15.46
C ALA A 105 11.94 -4.18 -14.32
N MET A 106 12.56 -4.29 -13.14
CA MET A 106 12.34 -3.34 -12.05
C MET A 106 12.76 -1.93 -12.45
N LEU A 107 13.98 -1.75 -13.00
CA LEU A 107 14.47 -0.45 -13.47
C LEU A 107 13.51 0.21 -14.49
N VAL A 108 13.00 -0.57 -15.44
CA VAL A 108 12.01 -0.10 -16.45
C VAL A 108 10.65 0.19 -15.82
N SER A 109 10.30 -0.51 -14.74
CA SER A 109 9.00 -0.33 -14.07
C SER A 109 8.97 0.87 -13.13
N VAL A 110 10.11 1.32 -12.60
CA VAL A 110 10.21 2.42 -11.63
C VAL A 110 9.59 3.73 -12.12
N PRO A 111 9.85 4.23 -13.35
CA PRO A 111 9.36 5.55 -13.74
C PRO A 111 7.84 5.64 -13.86
N LEU A 112 7.20 4.57 -14.34
CA LEU A 112 5.83 4.64 -14.83
C LEU A 112 4.94 3.55 -14.26
N PHE A 113 5.32 2.27 -14.38
CA PHE A 113 4.43 1.16 -14.08
C PHE A 113 4.19 0.97 -12.57
N LEU A 114 5.25 1.04 -11.76
CA LEU A 114 5.11 0.95 -10.30
C LEU A 114 4.32 2.17 -9.75
N PRO A 115 4.66 3.43 -10.10
CA PRO A 115 3.91 4.59 -9.60
C PRO A 115 2.46 4.60 -10.06
N LEU A 116 2.19 4.17 -11.30
CA LEU A 116 0.84 4.06 -11.84
C LEU A 116 -0.01 3.09 -11.01
N THR A 117 0.48 1.88 -10.79
CA THR A 117 -0.27 0.86 -10.04
C THR A 117 -0.46 1.24 -8.58
N ILE A 118 0.56 1.83 -7.94
CA ILE A 118 0.49 2.34 -6.57
C ILE A 118 -0.50 3.48 -6.47
N GLY A 119 -0.45 4.45 -7.39
CA GLY A 119 -1.36 5.59 -7.42
C GLY A 119 -2.80 5.17 -7.65
N VAL A 120 -3.03 4.12 -8.45
CA VAL A 120 -4.35 3.52 -8.63
C VAL A 120 -4.85 2.89 -7.33
N VAL A 121 -4.06 2.04 -6.68
CA VAL A 121 -4.49 1.37 -5.43
C VAL A 121 -4.71 2.38 -4.31
N ALA A 122 -3.72 3.25 -4.05
CA ALA A 122 -3.79 4.26 -3.00
C ALA A 122 -4.90 5.29 -3.25
N GLY A 123 -5.06 5.75 -4.49
CA GLY A 123 -6.10 6.71 -4.87
C GLY A 123 -7.53 6.14 -4.79
N ASP A 124 -7.71 4.85 -5.07
CA ASP A 124 -9.01 4.15 -4.94
C ASP A 124 -9.41 3.89 -3.47
N THR A 125 -8.44 3.94 -2.56
CA THR A 125 -8.57 3.35 -1.22
C THR A 125 -9.72 3.96 -0.41
N ILE A 126 -9.79 5.30 -0.32
CA ILE A 126 -10.91 5.99 0.36
C ILE A 126 -11.95 6.49 -0.65
N ALA A 127 -11.51 7.10 -1.74
CA ALA A 127 -12.41 7.68 -2.74
C ALA A 127 -13.30 6.61 -3.40
N GLY A 128 -12.79 5.39 -3.63
CA GLY A 128 -13.55 4.26 -4.16
C GLY A 128 -14.73 3.90 -3.27
N GLU A 129 -14.50 3.80 -1.96
CA GLU A 129 -15.55 3.50 -0.98
C GLU A 129 -16.53 4.67 -0.79
N ALA A 130 -16.06 5.89 -1.00
CA ALA A 130 -16.89 7.09 -1.00
C ALA A 130 -17.86 7.08 -2.17
N SER A 131 -17.37 6.75 -3.36
CA SER A 131 -18.13 6.73 -4.60
C SER A 131 -19.26 5.69 -4.60
N LEU A 132 -19.07 4.57 -3.90
CA LEU A 132 -20.06 3.50 -3.78
C LEU A 132 -21.10 3.75 -2.67
N GLY A 133 -21.05 4.91 -2.00
CA GLY A 133 -21.95 5.24 -0.87
C GLY A 133 -21.67 4.44 0.41
N THR A 134 -20.67 3.56 0.42
CA THR A 134 -20.34 2.67 1.55
C THR A 134 -19.68 3.38 2.72
N LEU A 135 -19.10 4.57 2.50
CA LEU A 135 -18.42 5.35 3.54
C LEU A 135 -19.38 5.84 4.64
N ARG A 136 -20.66 6.09 4.30
CA ARG A 136 -21.71 6.47 5.25
C ARG A 136 -22.05 5.33 6.22
N TYR A 137 -21.89 4.08 5.79
CA TYR A 137 -22.12 2.89 6.62
C TYR A 137 -20.90 2.55 7.50
N LEU A 138 -19.67 2.75 6.98
CA LEU A 138 -18.42 2.51 7.71
C LEU A 138 -18.13 3.54 8.80
N LEU A 139 -18.69 4.75 8.70
CA LEU A 139 -18.58 5.80 9.74
C LEU A 139 -19.61 5.66 10.88
N VAL A 140 -20.60 4.77 10.74
CA VAL A 140 -21.56 4.41 11.81
C VAL A 140 -21.06 3.20 12.61
N ALA A 141 -20.18 2.38 12.02
CA ALA A 141 -19.50 1.30 12.73
C ALA A 141 -18.44 1.87 13.70
N PRO A 142 -18.34 1.40 14.95
CA PRO A 142 -17.48 1.96 15.99
C PRO A 142 -15.98 1.60 15.81
N ALA A 143 -15.48 1.60 14.58
CA ALA A 143 -14.05 1.55 14.30
C ALA A 143 -13.52 2.99 14.27
N GLY A 144 -12.76 3.40 15.29
CA GLY A 144 -12.23 4.77 15.38
C GLY A 144 -11.57 5.22 14.07
N ARG A 145 -11.85 6.46 13.65
CA ARG A 145 -11.44 7.02 12.33
C ARG A 145 -9.94 6.82 12.02
N VAL A 146 -9.08 6.95 13.04
CA VAL A 146 -7.63 6.70 12.95
C VAL A 146 -7.32 5.26 12.56
N ARG A 147 -8.00 4.31 13.20
CA ARG A 147 -7.75 2.88 12.99
C ARG A 147 -8.10 2.46 11.57
N LEU A 148 -9.20 2.99 11.03
CA LEU A 148 -9.58 2.76 9.64
C LEU A 148 -8.51 3.29 8.70
N LEU A 149 -8.03 4.52 8.90
CA LEU A 149 -6.97 5.11 8.08
C LEU A 149 -5.68 4.27 8.12
N LEU A 150 -5.26 3.80 9.30
CA LEU A 150 -4.08 2.95 9.45
C LEU A 150 -4.22 1.60 8.74
N VAL A 151 -5.38 0.95 8.84
CA VAL A 151 -5.64 -0.33 8.14
C VAL A 151 -5.61 -0.12 6.63
N LYS A 152 -6.20 0.97 6.14
CA LYS A 152 -6.18 1.34 4.72
C LYS A 152 -4.78 1.61 4.21
N TYR A 153 -3.98 2.35 4.99
CA TYR A 153 -2.59 2.60 4.65
C TYR A 153 -1.74 1.32 4.67
N ALA A 154 -1.95 0.44 5.65
CA ALA A 154 -1.28 -0.86 5.70
C ALA A 154 -1.63 -1.75 4.48
N GLY A 155 -2.87 -1.68 3.99
CA GLY A 155 -3.25 -2.32 2.72
C GLY A 155 -2.49 -1.75 1.52
N ALA A 156 -2.34 -0.43 1.44
CA ALA A 156 -1.54 0.22 0.40
C ALA A 156 -0.05 -0.18 0.49
N LEU A 157 0.53 -0.22 1.70
CA LEU A 157 1.91 -0.68 1.93
C LEU A 157 2.11 -2.15 1.53
N ALA A 158 1.14 -3.02 1.79
CA ALA A 158 1.22 -4.39 1.33
C ALA A 158 1.26 -4.49 -0.21
N PHE A 159 0.57 -3.59 -0.91
CA PHE A 159 0.70 -3.47 -2.36
C PHE A 159 2.05 -2.88 -2.78
N CYS A 160 2.61 -1.92 -2.03
CA CYS A 160 3.99 -1.43 -2.23
C CYS A 160 5.03 -2.54 -2.15
N VAL A 161 4.80 -3.58 -1.34
CA VAL A 161 5.67 -4.77 -1.29
C VAL A 161 5.34 -5.73 -2.44
N ALA A 162 4.06 -6.04 -2.65
CA ALA A 162 3.63 -7.04 -3.62
C ALA A 162 3.99 -6.66 -5.07
N ALA A 163 3.92 -5.39 -5.44
CA ALA A 163 4.18 -4.95 -6.80
C ALA A 163 5.66 -5.18 -7.23
N PRO A 164 6.69 -4.65 -6.54
CA PRO A 164 8.10 -4.95 -6.85
C PRO A 164 8.44 -6.43 -6.73
N VAL A 165 7.91 -7.14 -5.72
CA VAL A 165 8.13 -8.59 -5.56
C VAL A 165 7.56 -9.36 -6.75
N THR A 166 6.40 -8.97 -7.27
CA THR A 166 5.81 -9.60 -8.46
C THR A 166 6.71 -9.43 -9.68
N VAL A 167 7.25 -8.23 -9.89
CA VAL A 167 8.20 -7.97 -10.98
C VAL A 167 9.48 -8.78 -10.79
N ALA A 168 10.01 -8.84 -9.57
CA ALA A 168 11.21 -9.60 -9.24
C ALA A 168 11.03 -11.11 -9.49
N LEU A 169 9.93 -11.71 -9.01
CA LEU A 169 9.64 -13.13 -9.17
C LEU A 169 9.37 -13.49 -10.62
N ALA A 170 8.55 -12.71 -11.33
CA ALA A 170 8.28 -12.93 -12.75
C ALA A 170 9.55 -12.80 -13.59
N GLY A 171 10.37 -11.77 -13.30
CA GLY A 171 11.68 -11.55 -13.92
C GLY A 171 12.67 -12.67 -13.66
N ALA A 172 12.77 -13.17 -12.43
CA ALA A 172 13.66 -14.27 -12.09
C ALA A 172 13.19 -15.58 -12.76
N ALA A 173 11.88 -15.86 -12.75
CA ALA A 173 11.33 -17.06 -13.36
C ALA A 173 11.50 -17.09 -14.88
N ILE A 174 11.17 -15.97 -15.55
CA ILE A 174 11.33 -15.88 -17.00
C ILE A 174 12.81 -15.80 -17.41
N GLY A 175 13.63 -15.11 -16.61
CA GLY A 175 15.07 -15.04 -16.80
C GLY A 175 15.74 -16.40 -16.71
N ALA A 176 15.42 -17.17 -15.67
CA ALA A 176 15.98 -18.51 -15.47
C ALA A 176 15.49 -19.54 -16.49
N SER A 177 14.33 -19.32 -17.13
CA SER A 177 13.81 -20.23 -18.16
C SER A 177 14.33 -19.90 -19.57
N LEU A 178 14.57 -18.63 -19.90
CA LEU A 178 15.02 -18.22 -21.24
C LEU A 178 16.53 -17.98 -21.35
N PHE A 179 17.27 -17.81 -20.26
CA PHE A 179 18.69 -17.43 -20.31
C PHE A 179 19.50 -18.30 -19.35
N PRO A 180 20.82 -18.45 -19.61
CA PRO A 180 21.70 -19.15 -18.69
C PRO A 180 21.69 -18.48 -17.31
N VAL A 181 21.67 -19.31 -16.27
CA VAL A 181 21.83 -18.88 -14.88
C VAL A 181 23.25 -19.22 -14.45
N GLY A 182 24.02 -18.20 -14.09
CA GLY A 182 25.41 -18.35 -13.67
C GLY A 182 25.85 -17.22 -12.76
N PRO A 183 27.16 -17.13 -12.48
CA PRO A 183 27.70 -16.02 -11.71
C PRO A 183 27.37 -14.67 -12.37
N VAL A 184 27.06 -13.67 -11.53
CA VAL A 184 26.56 -12.34 -11.94
C VAL A 184 27.65 -11.30 -11.69
N THR A 185 27.96 -10.49 -12.69
CA THR A 185 28.89 -9.36 -12.58
C THR A 185 28.18 -8.13 -12.00
N LEU A 186 28.57 -7.72 -10.80
CA LEU A 186 28.07 -6.52 -10.13
C LEU A 186 28.51 -5.23 -10.84
N LEU A 187 27.93 -4.09 -10.43
CA LEU A 187 28.35 -2.77 -10.92
C LEU A 187 29.81 -2.44 -10.54
N SER A 188 30.31 -3.04 -9.45
CA SER A 188 31.71 -2.95 -9.03
C SER A 188 32.68 -3.76 -9.90
N GLY A 189 32.18 -4.64 -10.78
CA GLY A 189 32.99 -5.58 -11.57
C GLY A 189 33.20 -6.94 -10.88
N ASP A 190 32.89 -7.06 -9.59
CA ASP A 190 32.95 -8.31 -8.85
C ASP A 190 31.92 -9.33 -9.33
N VAL A 191 32.24 -10.62 -9.21
CA VAL A 191 31.38 -11.72 -9.64
C VAL A 191 30.78 -12.41 -8.42
N VAL A 192 29.45 -12.40 -8.32
CA VAL A 192 28.69 -13.04 -7.23
C VAL A 192 27.97 -14.30 -7.69
N GLN A 193 27.78 -15.24 -6.77
CA GLN A 193 27.09 -16.50 -7.05
C GLN A 193 25.56 -16.30 -7.10
N PRO A 194 24.81 -17.17 -7.81
CA PRO A 194 23.36 -17.03 -7.95
C PRO A 194 22.56 -16.82 -6.65
N PRO A 195 22.89 -17.48 -5.51
CA PRO A 195 22.18 -17.23 -4.25
C PRO A 195 22.36 -15.80 -3.72
N GLU A 196 23.57 -15.25 -3.81
CA GLU A 196 23.82 -13.87 -3.39
C GLU A 196 23.12 -12.89 -4.33
N ALA A 197 23.14 -13.16 -5.63
CA ALA A 197 22.46 -12.33 -6.60
C ALA A 197 20.93 -12.33 -6.40
N ALA A 198 20.34 -13.48 -6.02
CA ALA A 198 18.93 -13.57 -5.62
C ALA A 198 18.65 -12.75 -4.35
N LEU A 199 19.57 -12.74 -3.38
CA LEU A 199 19.46 -11.86 -2.21
C LEU A 199 19.48 -10.38 -2.61
N ARG A 200 20.37 -9.97 -3.53
CA ARG A 200 20.38 -8.59 -4.07
C ARG A 200 19.03 -8.24 -4.71
N LEU A 201 18.42 -9.18 -5.42
CA LEU A 201 17.11 -8.98 -6.03
C LEU A 201 16.01 -8.71 -4.99
N VAL A 202 16.00 -9.47 -3.90
CA VAL A 202 15.07 -9.25 -2.78
C VAL A 202 15.31 -7.90 -2.11
N LEU A 203 16.58 -7.52 -1.90
CA LEU A 203 16.93 -6.22 -1.32
C LEU A 203 16.49 -5.05 -2.22
N ILE A 204 16.62 -5.18 -3.55
CA ILE A 204 16.11 -4.17 -4.50
C ILE A 204 14.58 -4.07 -4.39
N ALA A 205 13.86 -5.20 -4.36
CA ALA A 205 12.42 -5.18 -4.21
C ALA A 205 11.98 -4.51 -2.89
N ALA A 206 12.70 -4.77 -1.79
CA ALA A 206 12.47 -4.13 -0.50
C ALA A 206 12.77 -2.62 -0.53
N TYR A 207 13.87 -2.22 -1.18
CA TYR A 207 14.20 -0.80 -1.40
C TYR A 207 13.06 -0.08 -2.12
N LEU A 208 12.58 -0.65 -3.23
CA LEU A 208 11.50 -0.08 -4.02
C LEU A 208 10.19 -0.02 -3.23
N ALA A 209 9.89 -1.04 -2.41
CA ALA A 209 8.71 -1.03 -1.56
C ALA A 209 8.74 0.15 -0.57
N VAL A 210 9.91 0.44 0.03
CA VAL A 210 10.10 1.62 0.88
C VAL A 210 9.97 2.90 0.06
N SER A 211 10.61 3.00 -1.10
CA SER A 211 10.53 4.15 -2.01
C SER A 211 9.10 4.51 -2.44
N LEU A 212 8.21 3.54 -2.55
CA LEU A 212 6.82 3.74 -2.94
C LEU A 212 5.90 4.06 -1.75
N ALA A 213 6.39 3.95 -0.51
CA ALA A 213 5.60 4.22 0.69
C ALA A 213 5.14 5.67 0.78
N GLY A 214 6.00 6.65 0.46
CA GLY A 214 5.61 8.06 0.43
C GLY A 214 4.58 8.37 -0.65
N LEU A 215 4.74 7.84 -1.86
CA LEU A 215 3.74 7.96 -2.93
C LEU A 215 2.38 7.39 -2.50
N SER A 216 2.38 6.23 -1.83
CA SER A 216 1.13 5.63 -1.33
C SER A 216 0.46 6.49 -0.25
N ALA A 217 1.23 7.20 0.59
CA ALA A 217 0.67 8.12 1.59
C ALA A 217 0.07 9.37 0.93
N ILE A 218 0.73 9.92 -0.09
CA ILE A 218 0.20 11.00 -0.92
C ILE A 218 -1.12 10.55 -1.57
N GLY A 219 -1.14 9.38 -2.19
CA GLY A 219 -2.34 8.86 -2.84
C GLY A 219 -3.50 8.62 -1.88
N LEU A 220 -3.19 8.09 -0.69
CA LEU A 220 -4.17 7.95 0.37
C LEU A 220 -4.74 9.31 0.77
N PHE A 221 -3.91 10.32 1.00
CA PHE A 221 -4.35 11.67 1.30
C PHE A 221 -5.24 12.24 0.20
N LEU A 222 -4.82 12.18 -1.07
CA LEU A 222 -5.62 12.65 -2.20
C LEU A 222 -6.97 11.94 -2.29
N SER A 223 -7.02 10.64 -1.97
CA SER A 223 -8.27 9.88 -1.90
C SER A 223 -9.23 10.37 -0.81
N THR A 224 -8.76 11.09 0.21
CA THR A 224 -9.61 11.71 1.23
C THR A 224 -10.25 13.03 0.78
N LEU A 225 -9.68 13.67 -0.25
CA LEU A 225 -10.10 14.99 -0.72
C LEU A 225 -11.27 14.91 -1.71
N THR A 226 -11.49 13.74 -2.33
CA THR A 226 -12.49 13.56 -3.40
C THR A 226 -13.32 12.31 -3.18
N VAL A 227 -14.55 12.34 -3.69
CA VAL A 227 -15.43 11.17 -3.80
C VAL A 227 -15.35 10.51 -5.18
N VAL A 228 -14.60 11.10 -6.11
CA VAL A 228 -14.39 10.59 -7.46
C VAL A 228 -13.04 9.85 -7.49
N PRO A 229 -13.05 8.51 -7.54
CA PRO A 229 -11.83 7.72 -7.39
C PRO A 229 -10.82 8.03 -8.50
N VAL A 230 -11.31 8.17 -9.73
CA VAL A 230 -10.48 8.44 -10.92
C VAL A 230 -9.65 9.71 -10.74
N GLY A 231 -10.20 10.75 -10.10
CA GLY A 231 -9.48 11.99 -9.82
C GLY A 231 -8.32 11.80 -8.84
N ALA A 232 -8.53 11.07 -7.74
CA ALA A 232 -7.48 10.78 -6.76
C ALA A 232 -6.35 9.95 -7.38
N MET A 233 -6.69 8.94 -8.17
CA MET A 233 -5.70 8.10 -8.86
C MET A 233 -4.88 8.93 -9.85
N ALA A 234 -5.54 9.70 -10.71
CA ALA A 234 -4.87 10.53 -11.70
C ALA A 234 -3.94 11.56 -11.04
N ALA A 235 -4.40 12.24 -9.99
CA ALA A 235 -3.60 13.22 -9.27
C ALA A 235 -2.34 12.59 -8.64
N THR A 236 -2.45 11.40 -8.06
CA THR A 236 -1.31 10.69 -7.45
C THR A 236 -0.25 10.36 -8.49
N VAL A 237 -0.67 9.85 -9.65
CA VAL A 237 0.22 9.48 -10.75
C VAL A 237 0.85 10.71 -11.38
N VAL A 238 0.05 11.74 -11.66
CA VAL A 238 0.56 13.02 -12.20
C VAL A 238 1.59 13.63 -11.28
N LEU A 239 1.37 13.61 -9.96
CA LEU A 239 2.36 14.15 -9.01
C LEU A 239 3.67 13.37 -9.05
N SER A 240 3.63 12.04 -9.23
CA SER A 240 4.84 11.24 -9.41
C SER A 240 5.58 11.55 -10.71
N VAL A 241 4.86 11.82 -11.80
CA VAL A 241 5.46 12.21 -13.07
C VAL A 241 6.06 13.61 -12.96
N VAL A 242 5.34 14.57 -12.36
CA VAL A 242 5.84 15.93 -12.13
C VAL A 242 7.08 15.91 -11.26
N SER A 243 7.08 15.15 -10.16
CA SER A 243 8.27 14.99 -9.30
C SER A 243 9.47 14.45 -10.09
N GLN A 244 9.27 13.44 -10.94
CA GLN A 244 10.34 12.94 -11.80
C GLN A 244 10.82 13.96 -12.81
N VAL A 245 9.92 14.74 -13.43
CA VAL A 245 10.29 15.79 -14.39
C VAL A 245 11.11 16.88 -13.70
N LEU A 246 10.74 17.30 -12.48
CA LEU A 246 11.50 18.29 -11.70
C LEU A 246 12.91 17.78 -11.36
N ASP A 247 13.04 16.48 -11.09
CA ASP A 247 14.33 15.83 -10.80
C ASP A 247 15.28 15.81 -12.02
N GLN A 248 14.75 15.93 -13.24
CA GLN A 248 15.56 16.00 -14.46
C GLN A 248 16.06 17.41 -14.79
N LEU A 249 15.61 18.45 -14.07
CA LEU A 249 15.97 19.84 -14.34
C LEU A 249 17.16 20.27 -13.45
N PRO A 250 18.35 20.54 -14.02
CA PRO A 250 19.52 20.96 -13.24
C PRO A 250 19.31 22.29 -12.50
N GLN A 251 18.44 23.16 -13.02
CA GLN A 251 18.11 24.45 -12.39
C GLN A 251 17.39 24.29 -11.05
N LEU A 252 16.84 23.10 -10.77
CA LEU A 252 16.15 22.76 -9.53
C LEU A 252 16.95 21.79 -8.65
N GLU A 253 18.28 21.71 -8.81
CA GLU A 253 19.15 20.84 -8.00
C GLU A 253 18.94 20.98 -6.48
N TRP A 254 18.67 22.19 -5.99
CA TRP A 254 18.38 22.43 -4.58
C TRP A 254 17.10 21.74 -4.08
N LEU A 255 16.15 21.46 -4.99
CA LEU A 255 14.88 20.80 -4.70
C LEU A 255 15.00 19.27 -4.75
N HIS A 256 15.94 18.73 -5.52
CA HIS A 256 16.07 17.29 -5.78
C HIS A 256 16.05 16.44 -4.50
N PRO A 257 16.81 16.74 -3.42
CA PRO A 257 16.81 15.91 -2.21
C PRO A 257 15.45 15.83 -1.50
N TRP A 258 14.54 16.78 -1.79
CA TRP A 258 13.21 16.86 -1.20
C TRP A 258 12.15 16.16 -2.05
N LEU A 259 12.44 15.81 -3.31
CA LEU A 259 11.49 15.13 -4.19
C LEU A 259 11.37 13.66 -3.78
N PHE A 260 10.16 13.20 -3.46
CA PHE A 260 9.93 11.82 -3.03
C PHE A 260 10.37 10.76 -4.06
N THR A 261 10.57 11.14 -5.33
CA THR A 261 11.05 10.26 -6.40
C THR A 261 12.57 10.23 -6.55
N HIS A 262 13.31 11.17 -5.94
CA HIS A 262 14.74 11.39 -6.17
C HIS A 262 15.58 10.13 -5.92
N TYR A 263 15.36 9.50 -4.77
CA TYR A 263 16.11 8.31 -4.39
C TYR A 263 15.58 7.01 -5.02
N TRP A 264 14.58 7.02 -5.91
CA TRP A 264 14.00 5.76 -6.42
C TRP A 264 14.99 4.88 -7.17
N PHE A 265 16.00 5.45 -7.81
CA PHE A 265 17.07 4.72 -8.50
C PHE A 265 18.28 4.38 -7.62
N GLY A 266 18.27 4.79 -6.35
CA GLY A 266 19.35 4.51 -5.40
C GLY A 266 19.55 3.02 -5.07
N PHE A 267 18.66 2.14 -5.52
CA PHE A 267 18.86 0.69 -5.43
C PHE A 267 20.09 0.21 -6.22
N ALA A 268 20.63 1.01 -7.16
CA ALA A 268 21.87 0.68 -7.86
C ALA A 268 23.06 0.44 -6.90
N ASP A 269 23.05 1.07 -5.72
CA ASP A 269 24.05 0.87 -4.68
C ASP A 269 23.99 -0.53 -4.04
N ILE A 270 22.84 -1.20 -4.11
CA ILE A 270 22.67 -2.60 -3.69
C ILE A 270 23.39 -3.55 -4.67
N LEU A 271 23.68 -3.10 -5.89
CA LEU A 271 24.44 -3.88 -6.88
C LEU A 271 25.95 -3.62 -6.79
N ARG A 272 26.43 -2.96 -5.74
CA ARG A 272 27.85 -2.73 -5.47
C ARG A 272 28.37 -3.65 -4.35
N GLN A 273 29.68 -3.78 -4.30
CA GLN A 273 30.43 -4.51 -3.28
C GLN A 273 31.55 -3.60 -2.71
N PRO A 274 31.54 -3.28 -1.40
CA PRO A 274 30.49 -3.60 -0.41
C PRO A 274 29.15 -2.90 -0.70
N VAL A 275 28.08 -3.38 -0.06
CA VAL A 275 26.74 -2.76 -0.18
C VAL A 275 26.79 -1.37 0.47
N LEU A 276 26.42 -0.34 -0.28
CA LEU A 276 26.31 1.03 0.24
C LEU A 276 24.88 1.27 0.75
N TRP A 277 24.77 1.60 2.05
CA TRP A 277 23.48 1.75 2.73
C TRP A 277 23.03 3.21 2.85
N ASP A 278 23.87 4.17 2.51
CA ASP A 278 23.58 5.61 2.66
C ASP A 278 22.36 6.04 1.84
N SER A 279 22.25 5.52 0.61
CA SER A 279 21.10 5.74 -0.26
C SER A 279 19.81 5.15 0.31
N PHE A 280 19.91 3.99 0.98
CA PHE A 280 18.76 3.39 1.65
C PHE A 280 18.30 4.22 2.85
N ALA A 281 19.23 4.69 3.69
CA ALA A 281 18.90 5.53 4.84
C ALA A 281 18.26 6.86 4.40
N SER A 282 18.84 7.52 3.39
CA SER A 282 18.33 8.79 2.84
C SER A 282 16.95 8.62 2.23
N ASN A 283 16.74 7.56 1.44
CA ASN A 283 15.43 7.20 0.90
C ASN A 283 14.42 6.93 2.02
N ALA A 284 14.75 6.04 2.97
CA ALA A 284 13.84 5.68 4.05
C ALA A 284 13.43 6.90 4.89
N LEU A 285 14.37 7.80 5.20
CA LEU A 285 14.09 9.03 5.95
C LEU A 285 13.18 9.97 5.17
N LEU A 286 13.45 10.16 3.87
CA LEU A 286 12.60 11.00 3.02
C LEU A 286 11.18 10.44 2.93
N GLN A 287 11.04 9.13 2.66
CA GLN A 287 9.74 8.49 2.58
C GLN A 287 9.01 8.56 3.92
N ALA A 288 9.69 8.34 5.05
CA ALA A 288 9.09 8.47 6.37
C ALA A 288 8.56 9.90 6.62
N GLY A 289 9.28 10.93 6.19
CA GLY A 289 8.82 12.32 6.22
C GLY A 289 7.53 12.53 5.44
N TYR A 290 7.47 12.03 4.20
CA TYR A 290 6.25 12.08 3.38
C TYR A 290 5.08 11.32 4.02
N VAL A 291 5.33 10.13 4.56
CA VAL A 291 4.31 9.34 5.28
C VAL A 291 3.79 10.08 6.50
N ALA A 292 4.67 10.71 7.28
CA ALA A 292 4.27 11.50 8.45
C ALA A 292 3.42 12.71 8.06
N VAL A 293 3.86 13.50 7.06
CA VAL A 293 3.17 14.71 6.62
C VAL A 293 1.82 14.39 5.98
N PHE A 294 1.80 13.52 4.97
CA PHE A 294 0.55 13.20 4.26
C PHE A 294 -0.38 12.32 5.10
N GLY A 295 0.17 11.49 5.99
CA GLY A 295 -0.60 10.76 7.01
C GLY A 295 -1.30 11.72 7.98
N ALA A 296 -0.59 12.74 8.47
CA ALA A 296 -1.17 13.77 9.33
C ALA A 296 -2.24 14.61 8.62
N LEU A 297 -2.00 14.98 7.35
CA LEU A 297 -2.99 15.70 6.54
C LEU A 297 -4.25 14.87 6.28
N ALA A 298 -4.09 13.58 5.97
CA ALA A 298 -5.22 12.66 5.81
C ALA A 298 -6.01 12.53 7.12
N TYR A 299 -5.32 12.37 8.24
CA TYR A 299 -5.94 12.35 9.56
C TYR A 299 -6.71 13.63 9.87
N GLY A 300 -6.09 14.80 9.69
CA GLY A 300 -6.72 16.10 9.91
C GLY A 300 -7.99 16.26 9.07
N ARG A 301 -7.95 15.83 7.80
CA ARG A 301 -9.12 15.85 6.91
C ARG A 301 -10.26 14.97 7.41
N PHE A 302 -9.95 13.79 7.95
CA PHE A 302 -10.93 12.85 8.50
C PHE A 302 -11.55 13.30 9.82
N VAL A 303 -10.83 14.08 10.62
CA VAL A 303 -11.33 14.63 11.89
C VAL A 303 -12.21 15.86 11.66
N THR A 304 -11.81 16.73 10.73
CA THR A 304 -12.49 18.03 10.48
C THR A 304 -13.71 17.95 9.57
N LYS A 305 -13.87 16.88 8.78
CA LYS A 305 -15.09 16.71 7.96
C LYS A 305 -16.24 16.22 8.85
N ASP A 306 -17.22 17.09 9.07
CA ASP A 306 -18.57 16.67 9.46
C ASP A 306 -19.24 15.99 8.27
N VAL A 307 -19.57 14.71 8.41
CA VAL A 307 -20.03 13.83 7.31
C VAL A 307 -21.57 13.78 7.25
N LEU A 308 -22.21 14.96 7.40
CA LEU A 308 -23.66 15.14 7.25
C LEU A 308 -24.07 15.99 6.03
N SER A 309 -23.16 16.23 5.08
CA SER A 309 -23.50 16.88 3.81
C SER A 309 -23.04 16.06 2.61
#